data_AF-A0A9P9PWL6-F1
#
_entry.id   AF-A0A9P9PWL6-F1
#
_cell.length_a   1.000
_cell.length_b   1.000
_cell.length_c   1.000
_cell.angle_alpha   90.00
_cell.angle_beta   90.00
_cell.angle_gamma   90.00
#
_symmetry.space_group_name_H-M   'P 1'
#
loop_
_entity.id
_entity.type
_entity.pdbx_description
1 polymer ?
#
loop_
_entity_poly.entity_id
_entity_poly.type
_entity_poly.pdbx_seq_one_letter_code
_entity_poly.pdbx_strand_id
1 'polypeptide(L)'
;MSESPQRPCIGINVSCPEPLAVRHKLHEARVAEVGLLSRFDGTTKRHMEIRLPSNMLYSARDCLSEKNVLRAMKYFNISRDSALTVFSTSSTAFPTGTPISAAEVFGAYIEPAQPATSRDIQALLDATRDEKTRELLAHLAGETFSKEVVAKRISVLDLRERFLSVRVSLDDFLKMQLPMQIRQYCISLID
;
A
#
# COMPACT_ATOMS: atom_id res chain seq x y z
N MET A 1 3.58 -59.01 -16.17
CA MET A 1 2.89 -57.78 -15.71
C MET A 1 3.56 -56.62 -16.44
N SER A 2 2.81 -55.78 -17.16
CA SER A 2 3.38 -54.67 -17.94
C SER A 2 2.99 -53.35 -17.28
N GLU A 3 3.97 -52.68 -16.68
CA GLU A 3 3.77 -51.37 -16.08
C GLU A 3 3.71 -50.32 -17.20
N SER A 4 2.60 -49.60 -17.30
CA SER A 4 2.42 -48.57 -18.34
C SER A 4 3.00 -47.25 -17.84
N PRO A 5 3.80 -46.51 -18.64
CA PRO A 5 4.40 -45.26 -18.18
C PRO A 5 3.31 -44.22 -17.89
N GLN A 6 3.24 -43.77 -16.63
CA GLN A 6 2.36 -42.67 -16.23
C GLN A 6 2.74 -41.42 -17.04
N ARG A 7 1.84 -40.98 -17.91
CA ARG A 7 2.00 -39.71 -18.65
C ARG A 7 1.97 -38.56 -17.64
N PRO A 8 2.86 -37.56 -17.73
CA PRO A 8 2.79 -36.38 -16.87
C PRO A 8 1.52 -35.59 -17.17
N CYS A 9 0.53 -35.69 -16.28
CA CYS A 9 -0.69 -34.92 -16.35
C CYS A 9 -0.50 -33.58 -15.64
N ILE A 10 -0.47 -32.48 -16.40
CA ILE A 10 -0.45 -31.13 -15.84
C ILE A 10 -1.90 -30.70 -15.60
N GLY A 11 -2.30 -30.61 -14.33
CA GLY A 11 -3.54 -29.97 -13.91
C GLY A 11 -3.33 -28.47 -13.71
N ILE A 12 -4.14 -27.64 -14.35
CA ILE A 12 -4.09 -26.18 -14.21
C ILE A 12 -5.33 -25.74 -13.42
N ASN A 13 -5.13 -25.06 -12.30
CA ASN A 13 -6.18 -24.34 -11.59
C ASN A 13 -5.89 -22.84 -11.71
N VAL A 14 -6.83 -22.08 -12.29
CA VAL A 14 -6.72 -20.63 -12.45
C VAL A 14 -7.68 -19.96 -11.48
N SER A 15 -7.14 -19.39 -10.40
CA SER A 15 -7.89 -18.57 -9.46
C SER A 15 -7.50 -17.11 -9.61
N CYS A 16 -8.42 -16.26 -10.06
CA CYS A 16 -8.29 -14.82 -9.94
C CYS A 16 -8.99 -14.38 -8.64
N PRO A 17 -8.28 -13.90 -7.60
CA PRO A 17 -8.94 -13.26 -6.47
C PRO A 17 -9.74 -12.06 -6.98
N GLU A 18 -10.93 -11.80 -6.42
CA GLU A 18 -11.76 -10.67 -6.85
C GLU A 18 -10.99 -9.35 -6.71
N PRO A 19 -10.68 -8.65 -7.82
CA PRO A 19 -9.95 -7.39 -7.75
C PRO A 19 -10.74 -6.37 -6.93
N LEU A 20 -10.02 -5.51 -6.20
CA LEU A 20 -10.63 -4.41 -5.44
C LEU A 20 -11.52 -3.49 -6.28
N ALA A 21 -11.22 -3.36 -7.58
CA ALA A 21 -12.07 -2.65 -8.52
C ALA A 21 -13.47 -3.30 -8.61
N VAL A 22 -13.57 -4.62 -8.69
CA VAL A 22 -14.86 -5.34 -8.72
C VAL A 22 -15.62 -5.15 -7.41
N ARG A 23 -14.94 -5.33 -6.26
CA ARG A 23 -15.53 -5.15 -4.92
C ARG A 23 -16.15 -3.77 -4.72
N HIS A 24 -15.49 -2.74 -5.23
CA HIS A 24 -15.92 -1.34 -5.11
C HIS A 24 -16.68 -0.82 -6.34
N LYS A 25 -17.02 -1.69 -7.30
CA LYS A 25 -17.71 -1.35 -8.57
C LYS A 25 -17.03 -0.22 -9.35
N LEU A 26 -15.70 -0.24 -9.39
CA LEU A 26 -14.85 0.69 -10.15
C LEU A 26 -14.67 0.19 -11.59
N HIS A 27 -14.50 1.12 -12.52
CA HIS A 27 -14.19 0.86 -13.92
C HIS A 27 -12.76 1.32 -14.24
N GLU A 28 -12.04 0.55 -15.06
CA GLU A 28 -10.72 0.95 -15.56
C GLU A 28 -10.83 2.06 -16.61
N ALA A 29 -9.86 2.98 -16.58
CA ALA A 29 -9.76 4.11 -17.51
C ALA A 29 -8.27 4.37 -17.83
N ARG A 30 -8.00 4.99 -18.98
CA ARG A 30 -6.62 5.18 -19.48
C ARG A 30 -6.17 6.62 -19.30
N VAL A 31 -5.04 6.84 -18.61
CA VAL A 31 -4.37 8.16 -18.60
C VAL A 31 -3.93 8.51 -20.02
N ALA A 32 -4.34 9.67 -20.52
CA ALA A 32 -4.01 10.18 -21.85
C ALA A 32 -2.82 11.16 -21.81
N GLU A 33 -2.79 12.05 -20.82
CA GLU A 33 -1.73 13.06 -20.63
C GLU A 33 -1.42 13.27 -19.14
N VAL A 34 -0.18 13.69 -18.83
CA VAL A 34 0.24 14.16 -17.50
C VAL A 34 1.12 15.41 -17.64
N GLY A 35 0.57 16.57 -17.30
CA GLY A 35 1.25 17.87 -17.33
C GLY A 35 1.71 18.36 -15.95
N LEU A 36 2.72 19.24 -15.91
CA LEU A 36 3.14 19.95 -14.69
C LEU A 36 2.54 21.37 -14.70
N LEU A 37 1.68 21.70 -13.75
CA LEU A 37 1.04 23.02 -13.67
C LEU A 37 1.86 24.03 -12.86
N SER A 38 2.50 23.60 -11.76
CA SER A 38 3.36 24.48 -10.96
C SER A 38 4.31 23.70 -10.05
N ARG A 39 5.44 24.33 -9.75
CA ARG A 39 6.31 24.01 -8.62
C ARG A 39 6.37 25.25 -7.74
N PHE A 40 5.83 25.15 -6.53
CA PHE A 40 6.02 26.12 -5.46
C PHE A 40 6.47 25.33 -4.22
N ASP A 41 7.25 25.94 -3.31
CA ASP A 41 7.49 25.52 -1.92
C ASP A 41 7.67 24.01 -1.55
N GLY A 42 8.03 23.14 -2.49
CA GLY A 42 8.09 21.69 -2.30
C GLY A 42 6.79 20.95 -2.66
N THR A 43 5.72 21.67 -2.99
CA THR A 43 4.50 21.11 -3.57
C THR A 43 4.58 21.07 -5.12
N THR A 44 4.13 19.95 -5.70
CA THR A 44 4.11 19.76 -7.16
C THR A 44 2.66 19.65 -7.62
N LYS A 45 2.14 20.67 -8.31
CA LYS A 45 0.81 20.63 -8.90
C LYS A 45 0.89 20.06 -10.31
N ARG A 46 0.12 19.01 -10.59
CA ARG A 46 0.02 18.38 -11.92
C ARG A 46 -1.39 18.52 -12.50
N HIS A 47 -1.46 18.36 -13.81
CA HIS A 47 -2.68 18.13 -14.57
C HIS A 47 -2.62 16.69 -15.11
N MET A 48 -3.75 16.01 -15.21
CA MET A 48 -3.84 14.67 -15.79
C MET A 48 -5.13 14.55 -16.60
N GLU A 49 -5.01 14.09 -17.84
CA GLU A 49 -6.16 13.73 -18.67
C GLU A 49 -6.43 12.24 -18.56
N ILE A 50 -7.70 11.85 -18.38
CA ILE A 50 -8.11 10.45 -18.26
C ILE A 50 -9.20 10.17 -19.29
N ARG A 51 -8.94 9.23 -20.20
CA ARG A 51 -9.90 8.73 -21.18
C ARG A 51 -10.76 7.63 -20.55
N LEU A 52 -12.04 7.94 -20.41
CA LEU A 52 -13.07 7.05 -19.88
C LEU A 52 -13.61 6.09 -20.95
N PRO A 53 -14.22 4.95 -20.57
CA PRO A 53 -15.02 4.13 -21.47
C PRO A 53 -16.19 4.90 -22.09
N SER A 54 -16.57 4.55 -23.32
CA SER A 54 -17.56 5.28 -24.15
C SER A 54 -18.97 5.39 -23.56
N ASN A 55 -19.26 4.66 -22.49
CA ASN A 55 -20.57 4.56 -21.83
C ASN A 55 -20.55 5.12 -20.38
N MET A 56 -19.54 5.91 -20.00
CA MET A 56 -19.34 6.37 -18.62
C MET A 56 -19.39 7.91 -18.49
N LEU A 57 -20.24 8.40 -17.58
CA LEU A 57 -20.27 9.79 -17.10
C LEU A 57 -19.55 9.87 -15.74
N TYR A 58 -18.79 10.94 -15.45
CA TYR A 58 -17.80 10.90 -14.35
C TYR A 58 -17.40 12.26 -13.74
N SER A 59 -16.85 12.21 -12.51
CA SER A 59 -16.09 13.26 -11.82
C SER A 59 -15.03 12.60 -10.89
N ALA A 60 -13.81 13.16 -10.74
CA ALA A 60 -12.58 12.35 -10.71
C ALA A 60 -11.53 12.61 -9.62
N ARG A 61 -10.74 11.57 -9.28
CA ARG A 61 -9.39 11.69 -8.69
C ARG A 61 -8.33 10.83 -9.40
N ASP A 62 -7.10 11.23 -9.15
CA ASP A 62 -5.83 10.60 -9.50
C ASP A 62 -5.35 9.49 -8.53
N CYS A 63 -4.22 8.89 -8.91
CA CYS A 63 -3.77 7.55 -8.52
C CYS A 63 -2.51 7.48 -7.63
N LEU A 64 -2.08 6.24 -7.39
CA LEU A 64 -1.16 5.74 -6.37
C LEU A 64 0.34 5.96 -6.65
N SER A 65 1.15 5.90 -5.58
CA SER A 65 2.62 6.02 -5.65
C SER A 65 3.32 4.65 -5.65
N GLU A 66 3.57 4.08 -6.83
CA GLU A 66 4.29 2.80 -7.01
C GLU A 66 5.62 2.72 -6.23
N LYS A 67 6.33 3.85 -6.10
CA LYS A 67 7.56 3.98 -5.31
C LYS A 67 7.42 3.44 -3.87
N ASN A 68 6.31 3.72 -3.18
CA ASN A 68 6.13 3.33 -1.78
C ASN A 68 5.72 1.85 -1.64
N VAL A 69 5.04 1.31 -2.65
CA VAL A 69 4.79 -0.14 -2.80
C VAL A 69 6.14 -0.87 -2.88
N LEU A 70 7.02 -0.45 -3.80
CA LEU A 70 8.33 -1.05 -3.99
C LEU A 70 9.24 -0.92 -2.74
N ARG A 71 9.15 0.20 -2.00
CA ARG A 71 9.85 0.37 -0.70
C ARG A 71 9.38 -0.66 0.33
N ALA A 72 8.07 -0.80 0.52
CA ALA A 72 7.50 -1.76 1.48
C ALA A 72 7.92 -3.20 1.14
N MET A 73 7.80 -3.58 -0.13
CA MET A 73 8.19 -4.92 -0.61
C MET A 73 9.68 -5.20 -0.41
N LYS A 74 10.54 -4.23 -0.74
CA LYS A 74 11.99 -4.32 -0.51
C LYS A 74 12.32 -4.44 0.98
N TYR A 75 11.63 -3.72 1.85
CA TYR A 75 11.86 -3.77 3.31
C TYR A 75 11.63 -5.18 3.88
N PHE A 76 10.60 -5.90 3.40
CA PHE A 76 10.35 -7.29 3.80
C PHE A 76 11.10 -8.34 2.96
N ASN A 77 11.91 -7.93 1.98
CA ASN A 77 12.57 -8.81 1.00
C ASN A 77 11.57 -9.71 0.23
N ILE A 78 10.42 -9.15 -0.14
CA ILE A 78 9.34 -9.85 -0.85
C ILE A 78 9.38 -9.47 -2.34
N SER A 79 9.44 -10.46 -3.24
CA SER A 79 9.37 -10.24 -4.68
C SER A 79 7.95 -9.81 -5.12
N ARG A 80 7.84 -9.07 -6.23
CA ARG A 80 6.56 -8.60 -6.81
C ARG A 80 5.53 -9.72 -6.93
N ASP A 81 5.99 -10.87 -7.40
CA ASP A 81 5.18 -12.02 -7.78
C ASP A 81 4.98 -13.03 -6.63
N SER A 82 5.45 -12.71 -5.41
CA SER A 82 5.27 -13.56 -4.24
C SER A 82 3.79 -13.65 -3.89
N ALA A 83 3.27 -14.87 -3.69
CA ALA A 83 1.91 -15.08 -3.22
C ALA A 83 1.84 -14.93 -1.69
N LEU A 84 0.99 -14.04 -1.21
CA LEU A 84 0.64 -13.86 0.20
C LEU A 84 -0.78 -14.40 0.43
N THR A 85 -1.00 -15.12 1.52
CA THR A 85 -2.34 -15.54 1.95
C THR A 85 -2.60 -14.97 3.33
N VAL A 86 -3.62 -14.13 3.46
CA VAL A 86 -4.01 -13.54 4.75
C VAL A 86 -5.00 -14.47 5.45
N PHE A 87 -4.79 -14.68 6.75
CA PHE A 87 -5.74 -15.35 7.63
C PHE A 87 -6.14 -14.37 8.73
N SER A 88 -7.43 -14.27 9.00
CA SER A 88 -7.99 -13.38 10.03
C SER A 88 -9.14 -14.07 10.74
N THR A 89 -9.21 -13.90 12.05
CA THR A 89 -10.35 -14.33 12.89
C THR A 89 -11.41 -13.24 13.05
N SER A 90 -11.17 -12.05 12.51
CA SER A 90 -12.05 -10.88 12.56
C SER A 90 -12.23 -10.25 11.17
N SER A 91 -13.19 -9.34 11.05
CA SER A 91 -13.38 -8.54 9.83
C SER A 91 -12.10 -7.77 9.47
N THR A 92 -11.76 -7.77 8.18
CA THR A 92 -10.53 -7.19 7.65
C THR A 92 -10.74 -6.71 6.20
N ALA A 93 -9.97 -5.72 5.76
CA ALA A 93 -10.01 -5.20 4.40
C ALA A 93 -9.33 -6.15 3.38
N PHE A 94 -8.44 -7.02 3.85
CA PHE A 94 -7.76 -8.01 3.02
C PHE A 94 -8.70 -9.19 2.69
N PRO A 95 -8.61 -9.80 1.49
CA PRO A 95 -9.26 -11.09 1.24
C PRO A 95 -8.54 -12.16 2.07
N THR A 96 -9.31 -13.11 2.59
CA THR A 96 -8.78 -14.15 3.49
C THR A 96 -8.86 -15.54 2.86
N GLY A 97 -7.90 -16.40 3.16
CA GLY A 97 -7.86 -17.78 2.68
C GLY A 97 -7.52 -17.97 1.19
N THR A 98 -7.34 -16.89 0.42
CA THR A 98 -6.96 -16.91 -1.00
C THR A 98 -5.54 -16.34 -1.21
N PRO A 99 -4.68 -16.98 -2.03
CA PRO A 99 -3.40 -16.41 -2.43
C PRO A 99 -3.57 -15.16 -3.30
N ILE A 100 -2.81 -14.10 -3.00
CA ILE A 100 -2.83 -12.81 -3.69
C ILE A 100 -1.39 -12.37 -3.93
N SER A 101 -1.10 -11.71 -5.05
CA SER A 101 0.26 -11.20 -5.29
C SER A 101 0.64 -10.12 -4.25
N ALA A 102 1.88 -10.13 -3.81
CA ALA A 102 2.38 -9.10 -2.91
C ALA A 102 2.27 -7.69 -3.54
N ALA A 103 2.47 -7.59 -4.87
CA ALA A 103 2.20 -6.37 -5.62
C ALA A 103 0.80 -5.79 -5.38
N GLU A 104 -0.23 -6.65 -5.37
CA GLU A 104 -1.62 -6.27 -5.13
C GLU A 104 -1.87 -5.99 -3.64
N VAL A 105 -1.34 -6.80 -2.71
CA VAL A 105 -1.46 -6.54 -1.26
C VAL A 105 -0.91 -5.16 -0.90
N PHE A 106 0.33 -4.86 -1.28
CA PHE A 106 0.96 -3.58 -0.96
C PHE A 106 0.50 -2.41 -1.85
N GLY A 107 0.01 -2.70 -3.07
CA GLY A 107 -0.31 -1.70 -4.09
C GLY A 107 -1.79 -1.40 -4.27
N ALA A 108 -2.69 -2.22 -3.71
CA ALA A 108 -4.13 -2.06 -3.83
C ALA A 108 -4.88 -2.16 -2.47
N TYR A 109 -4.41 -2.94 -1.49
CA TYR A 109 -5.16 -3.08 -0.21
C TYR A 109 -4.77 -2.08 0.89
N ILE A 110 -3.65 -1.36 0.78
CA ILE A 110 -3.14 -0.45 1.82
C ILE A 110 -2.63 0.89 1.28
N GLU A 111 -2.51 1.89 2.16
CA GLU A 111 -1.85 3.17 1.86
C GLU A 111 -0.48 3.32 2.56
N PRO A 112 0.62 2.73 2.03
CA PRO A 112 1.91 2.62 2.71
C PRO A 112 2.66 3.95 2.97
N ALA A 113 2.11 5.06 2.48
CA ALA A 113 2.72 6.39 2.54
C ALA A 113 1.97 7.37 3.47
N GLN A 114 0.99 6.89 4.24
CA GLN A 114 0.28 7.74 5.20
C GLN A 114 1.17 8.07 6.41
N PRO A 115 1.02 9.27 7.02
CA PRO A 115 1.75 9.62 8.24
C PRO A 115 1.48 8.62 9.36
N ALA A 116 2.53 8.22 10.08
CA ALA A 116 2.40 7.32 11.22
C ALA A 116 1.55 7.96 12.32
N THR A 117 0.64 7.19 12.90
CA THR A 117 -0.13 7.59 14.08
C THR A 117 0.71 7.41 15.34
N SER A 118 0.31 8.05 16.44
CA SER A 118 0.96 7.83 17.75
C SER A 118 0.90 6.35 18.18
N ARG A 119 -0.20 5.64 17.84
CA ARG A 119 -0.33 4.20 18.07
C ARG A 119 0.71 3.38 17.31
N ASP A 120 0.99 3.74 16.06
CA ASP A 120 2.00 3.02 15.26
C ASP A 120 3.39 3.20 15.89
N ILE A 121 3.73 4.40 16.35
CA ILE A 121 5.02 4.66 17.02
C ILE A 121 5.13 3.88 18.33
N GLN A 122 4.05 3.71 19.10
CA GLN A 122 4.03 2.82 20.27
C GLN A 122 4.27 1.35 19.88
N ALA A 123 3.66 0.87 18.79
CA ALA A 123 3.95 -0.47 18.29
C ALA A 123 5.40 -0.63 17.77
N LEU A 124 6.00 0.43 17.19
CA LEU A 124 7.43 0.45 16.85
C LEU A 124 8.32 0.42 18.10
N LEU A 125 7.92 1.09 19.19
CA LEU A 125 8.61 1.04 20.49
C LEU A 125 8.63 -0.38 21.05
N ASP A 126 7.47 -1.04 21.11
CA ASP A 126 7.34 -2.41 21.61
C ASP A 126 8.16 -3.40 20.75
N ALA A 127 8.24 -3.17 19.43
CA ALA A 127 9.04 -3.94 18.48
C ALA A 127 10.57 -3.62 18.51
N THR A 128 11.03 -2.76 19.43
CA THR A 128 12.44 -2.29 19.48
C THR A 128 13.12 -2.68 20.79
N ARG A 129 14.32 -3.26 20.66
CA ARG A 129 15.19 -3.66 21.78
C ARG A 129 16.41 -2.75 22.02
N ASP A 130 16.76 -1.89 21.06
CA ASP A 130 17.86 -0.94 21.21
C ASP A 130 17.39 0.28 22.00
N GLU A 131 17.95 0.51 23.19
CA GLU A 131 17.44 1.53 24.11
C GLU A 131 17.54 2.96 23.55
N LYS A 132 18.61 3.28 22.82
CA LYS A 132 18.76 4.59 22.17
C LYS A 132 17.66 4.83 21.13
N THR A 133 17.32 3.80 20.36
CA THR A 133 16.19 3.87 19.42
C THR A 133 14.85 3.99 20.15
N ARG A 134 14.68 3.31 21.30
CA ARG A 134 13.49 3.42 22.14
C ARG A 134 13.33 4.84 22.70
N GLU A 135 14.37 5.43 23.28
CA GLU A 135 14.37 6.83 23.74
C GLU A 135 13.95 7.80 22.62
N LEU A 136 14.55 7.66 21.42
CA LEU A 136 14.23 8.50 20.27
C LEU A 136 12.79 8.33 19.77
N LEU A 137 12.27 7.10 19.73
CA LEU A 137 10.88 6.83 19.36
C LEU A 137 9.89 7.31 20.43
N ALA A 138 10.24 7.24 21.72
CA ALA A 138 9.41 7.72 22.82
C ALA A 138 9.28 9.25 22.80
N HIS A 139 10.39 9.95 22.61
CA HIS A 139 10.41 11.40 22.39
C HIS A 139 9.63 11.82 21.13
N LEU A 140 9.64 10.98 20.09
CA LEU A 140 8.87 11.18 18.87
C LEU A 140 7.37 10.93 19.05
N ALA A 141 6.97 9.98 19.90
CA ALA A 141 5.57 9.70 20.23
C ALA A 141 4.94 10.77 21.14
N GLY A 142 5.75 11.45 21.95
CA GLY A 142 5.36 12.54 22.84
C GLY A 142 5.47 13.93 22.20
N GLU A 143 6.24 14.82 22.83
CA GLU A 143 6.27 16.27 22.55
C GLU A 143 6.52 16.61 21.07
N THR A 144 7.35 15.84 20.37
CA THR A 144 7.71 16.15 18.99
C THR A 144 6.79 15.56 17.92
N PHE A 145 5.79 14.75 18.29
CA PHE A 145 4.91 14.05 17.33
C PHE A 145 4.29 14.98 16.28
N SER A 146 3.69 16.09 16.71
CA SER A 146 3.03 17.05 15.81
C SER A 146 4.00 17.69 14.80
N LYS A 147 5.20 18.07 15.26
CA LYS A 147 6.20 18.76 14.44
C LYS A 147 7.01 17.82 13.54
N GLU A 148 7.40 16.67 14.08
CA GLU A 148 8.34 15.76 13.42
C GLU A 148 7.65 14.65 12.63
N VAL A 149 6.41 14.29 12.96
CA VAL A 149 5.64 13.24 12.25
C VAL A 149 4.50 13.82 11.45
N VAL A 150 3.59 14.57 12.08
CA VAL A 150 2.37 15.08 11.41
C VAL A 150 2.71 16.15 10.37
N ALA A 151 3.40 17.22 10.78
CA ALA A 151 3.73 18.34 9.88
C ALA A 151 4.66 17.93 8.72
N LYS A 152 5.59 16.99 8.97
CA LYS A 152 6.51 16.45 7.95
C LYS A 152 5.95 15.24 7.18
N ARG A 153 4.76 14.75 7.55
CA ARG A 153 4.09 13.56 6.99
C ARG A 153 4.97 12.30 6.94
N ILE A 154 5.68 12.03 8.03
CA ILE A 154 6.58 10.87 8.13
C ILE A 154 5.74 9.60 8.32
N SER A 155 5.84 8.67 7.38
CA SER A 155 5.13 7.38 7.42
C SER A 155 5.82 6.33 8.28
N VAL A 156 5.14 5.22 8.56
CA VAL A 156 5.75 4.04 9.22
C VAL A 156 6.96 3.54 8.43
N LEU A 157 6.92 3.55 7.08
CA LEU A 157 8.07 3.21 6.24
C LEU A 157 9.26 4.17 6.44
N ASP A 158 9.01 5.48 6.54
CA ASP A 158 10.07 6.46 6.72
C ASP A 158 10.73 6.34 8.11
N LEU A 159 9.93 6.08 9.16
CA LEU A 159 10.46 5.75 10.48
C LEU A 159 11.26 4.44 10.46
N ARG A 160 10.77 3.45 9.71
CA ARG A 160 11.42 2.14 9.55
C ARG A 160 12.77 2.19 8.85
N GLU A 161 12.92 3.09 7.87
CA GLU A 161 14.18 3.34 7.16
C GLU A 161 15.14 4.20 8.02
N ARG A 162 14.62 5.14 8.82
CA ARG A 162 15.40 5.94 9.77
C ARG A 162 15.95 5.11 10.94
N PHE A 163 15.18 4.15 11.44
CA PHE A 163 15.49 3.35 12.61
C PHE A 163 15.63 1.86 12.25
N LEU A 164 16.78 1.49 11.70
CA LEU A 164 17.06 0.14 11.19
C LEU A 164 17.07 -0.96 12.27
N SER A 165 17.29 -0.57 13.54
CA SER A 165 17.31 -1.43 14.74
C SER A 165 15.94 -1.98 15.15
N VAL A 166 14.85 -1.25 14.83
CA VAL A 166 13.47 -1.71 14.99
C VAL A 166 13.30 -3.04 14.22
N ARG A 167 12.43 -3.96 14.64
CA ARG A 167 12.05 -5.14 13.81
C ARG A 167 10.55 -5.43 13.91
N VAL A 168 9.80 -5.00 12.89
CA VAL A 168 8.35 -5.25 12.79
C VAL A 168 8.15 -6.43 11.84
N SER A 169 7.24 -7.35 12.17
CA SER A 169 6.83 -8.41 11.27
C SER A 169 5.95 -7.89 10.13
N LEU A 170 5.76 -8.69 9.08
CA LEU A 170 4.88 -8.32 7.97
C LEU A 170 3.44 -8.10 8.43
N ASP A 171 2.92 -8.97 9.29
CA ASP A 171 1.54 -8.91 9.76
C ASP A 171 1.28 -7.70 10.66
N ASP A 172 2.20 -7.36 11.57
CA ASP A 172 2.07 -6.14 12.39
C ASP A 172 2.18 -4.87 11.55
N PHE A 173 3.07 -4.83 10.56
CA PHE A 173 3.12 -3.71 9.63
C PHE A 173 1.81 -3.55 8.84
N LEU A 174 1.24 -4.64 8.32
CA LEU A 174 -0.05 -4.60 7.61
C LEU A 174 -1.20 -4.15 8.52
N LYS A 175 -1.18 -4.48 9.82
CA LYS A 175 -2.14 -3.98 10.82
C LYS A 175 -1.99 -2.48 11.12
N MET A 176 -0.78 -1.91 10.99
CA MET A 176 -0.53 -0.47 11.11
C MET A 176 -0.98 0.32 9.88
N GLN A 177 -1.15 -0.33 8.71
CA GLN A 177 -1.51 0.39 7.50
C GLN A 177 -3.01 0.71 7.49
N LEU A 178 -3.34 1.93 7.07
CA LEU A 178 -4.70 2.25 6.66
C LEU A 178 -5.07 1.40 5.44
N PRO A 179 -6.28 0.80 5.41
CA PRO A 179 -6.77 0.13 4.21
C PRO A 179 -6.91 1.16 3.09
N MET A 180 -6.71 0.73 1.84
CA MET A 180 -6.80 1.63 0.70
C MET A 180 -8.18 2.29 0.63
N GLN A 181 -8.20 3.62 0.61
CA GLN A 181 -9.42 4.39 0.51
C GLN A 181 -9.64 4.84 -0.92
N ILE A 182 -10.90 4.81 -1.37
CA ILE A 182 -11.32 5.47 -2.61
C ILE A 182 -11.17 6.97 -2.39
N ARG A 183 -10.33 7.62 -3.19
CA ARG A 183 -10.09 9.06 -3.10
C ARG A 183 -10.94 9.81 -4.15
N GLN A 184 -11.49 10.98 -3.81
CA GLN A 184 -12.41 11.76 -4.66
C GLN A 184 -11.92 13.23 -4.82
N TYR A 185 -11.40 13.67 -5.97
CA TYR A 185 -11.11 15.08 -6.28
C TYR A 185 -12.31 15.61 -7.09
N CYS A 186 -12.12 16.77 -7.71
CA CYS A 186 -13.02 17.32 -8.70
C CYS A 186 -12.32 17.25 -10.06
N ILE A 187 -13.02 16.84 -11.12
CA ILE A 187 -12.50 17.10 -12.48
C ILE A 187 -12.35 18.61 -12.65
N SER A 188 -11.17 19.06 -13.06
CA SER A 188 -11.05 20.32 -13.79
C SER A 188 -11.41 20.04 -15.25
N LEU A 189 -12.56 20.53 -15.70
CA LEU A 189 -12.89 20.51 -17.12
C LEU A 189 -11.95 21.49 -17.85
N ILE A 190 -11.56 21.13 -19.06
CA ILE A 190 -10.96 22.04 -20.04
C ILE A 190 -12.10 22.43 -20.96
N ASP A 191 -12.38 23.73 -21.05
CA ASP A 191 -13.22 24.34 -22.09
C ASP A 191 -12.38 24.64 -23.35
#